data_AF-A0A450Z2M9-F1
#
_entry.id   AF-A0A450Z2M9-F1
#
_cell.length_a   1.000
_cell.length_b   1.000
_cell.length_c   1.000
_cell.angle_alpha   90.00
_cell.angle_beta   90.00
_cell.angle_gamma   90.00
#
_symmetry.space_group_name_H-M   'P 1'
#
loop_
_entity.id
_entity.type
_entity.pdbx_description
1 polymer ?
#
loop_
_entity_poly.entity_id
_entity_poly.type
_entity_poly.pdbx_seq_one_letter_code
_entity_poly.pdbx_strand_id
1 'polypeptide(L)' 'MAHYSEEFKEKLVREMMSPAGRSVSEVHRDTGISENTLYSWKNRYGGEQE' A
#
# COMPACT_ATOMS: atom_id res chain seq x y z
N MET A 1 -17.25 4.60 3.96
CA MET A 1 -15.94 4.04 3.53
C MET A 1 -15.01 4.05 4.72
N ALA A 2 -14.19 3.02 4.94
CA ALA A 2 -13.10 3.12 5.90
C ALA A 2 -12.19 4.28 5.48
N HIS A 3 -12.20 5.37 6.25
CA HIS A 3 -11.36 6.53 6.02
C HIS A 3 -9.94 6.18 6.48
N TYR A 4 -9.19 5.46 5.64
CA TYR A 4 -7.76 5.30 5.84
C TYR A 4 -7.10 6.67 5.70
N SER A 5 -6.48 7.14 6.77
CA SER A 5 -5.68 8.38 6.76
C SER A 5 -4.59 8.28 5.70
N GLU A 6 -4.24 9.41 5.08
CA GLU A 6 -3.20 9.45 4.05
C GLU A 6 -1.86 8.97 4.59
N GLU A 7 -1.52 9.31 5.83
CA GLU A 7 -0.33 8.81 6.52
C GLU A 7 -0.29 7.27 6.61
N PHE A 8 -1.45 6.64 6.81
CA PHE A 8 -1.54 5.17 6.87
C PHE A 8 -1.31 4.54 5.50
N LYS A 9 -1.89 5.13 4.44
CA LYS A 9 -1.67 4.68 3.06
C LYS A 9 -0.22 4.85 2.64
N GLU A 10 0.39 5.99 2.96
CA GLU A 10 1.79 6.27 2.63
C GLU A 10 2.72 5.29 3.34
N LYS A 11 2.52 5.04 4.64
CA LYS A 11 3.29 4.06 5.39
C LYS A 11 3.17 2.66 4.78
N LEU A 12 1.95 2.24 4.44
CA LEU A 12 1.69 0.95 3.79
C LEU A 12 2.37 0.84 2.43
N VAL A 13 2.29 1.89 1.59
CA VAL A 13 2.96 1.89 0.28
C VAL A 13 4.47 1.88 0.43
N ARG A 14 5.03 2.61 1.39
CA ARG A 14 6.47 2.57 1.70
C ARG A 14 6.91 1.18 2.15
N GLU A 15 6.13 0.48 2.98
CA GLU A 15 6.40 -0.92 3.30
C GLU A 15 6.33 -1.81 2.04
N MET A 16 5.31 -1.65 1.19
CA MET A 16 5.16 -2.44 -0.04
C MET A 16 6.21 -2.14 -1.13
N MET A 17 6.87 -0.99 -1.07
CA MET A 17 7.96 -0.58 -1.97
C MET A 17 9.34 -0.93 -1.43
N SER A 18 9.45 -1.29 -0.14
CA SER A 18 10.73 -1.65 0.45
C SER A 18 11.14 -3.05 -0.03
N PRO A 19 12.39 -3.29 -0.44
CA PRO A 19 12.86 -4.58 -0.93
C PRO A 19 12.82 -5.70 0.13
N ALA A 20 12.79 -5.33 1.41
CA ALA A 20 12.60 -6.24 2.55
C ALA A 20 11.20 -6.08 3.21
N GLY A 21 10.30 -5.35 2.55
CA GLY A 21 8.97 -5.08 3.07
C GLY A 21 7.93 -6.15 2.72
N ARG A 22 6.67 -5.88 3.06
CA ARG A 22 5.56 -6.83 2.88
C ARG A 22 5.03 -6.80 1.46
N SER A 23 4.75 -7.98 0.91
CA SER A 23 4.10 -8.08 -0.41
C SER A 23 2.64 -7.65 -0.36
N VAL A 24 2.08 -7.23 -1.50
CA VAL A 24 0.66 -6.83 -1.61
C VAL A 24 -0.28 -7.90 -1.05
N SER A 25 0.00 -9.19 -1.34
CA SER A 25 -0.81 -10.30 -0.85
C SER A 25 -0.67 -10.52 0.67
N GLU A 26 0.46 -10.21 1.28
CA GLU A 26 0.63 -10.26 2.73
C GLU A 26 -0.15 -9.14 3.41
N VAL A 27 -0.02 -7.93 2.88
CA VAL A 27 -0.79 -6.77 3.36
C VAL A 27 -2.29 -7.02 3.20
N HIS A 28 -2.72 -7.62 2.09
CA HIS A 28 -4.13 -8.00 1.88
C HIS A 28 -4.62 -8.96 2.96
N ARG A 29 -3.84 -9.99 3.29
CA ARG A 29 -4.19 -10.96 4.34
C ARG A 29 -4.19 -10.34 5.75
N ASP A 30 -3.26 -9.44 6.03
CA ASP A 30 -3.10 -8.79 7.35
C ASP A 30 -4.16 -7.70 7.59
N THR A 31 -4.41 -6.87 6.59
CA THR A 31 -5.28 -5.68 6.71
C THR A 31 -6.71 -5.91 6.20
N GLY A 32 -6.95 -6.98 5.42
CA GLY A 32 -8.20 -7.22 4.72
C GLY A 32 -8.46 -6.28 3.54
N ILE A 33 -7.51 -5.42 3.18
CA ILE A 33 -7.65 -4.48 2.06
C ILE A 33 -7.47 -5.25 0.75
N SER A 34 -8.41 -5.12 -0.18
CA SER A 34 -8.32 -5.78 -1.49
C SER A 34 -7.00 -5.48 -2.20
N GLU A 35 -6.39 -6.51 -2.80
CA GLU A 35 -5.14 -6.38 -3.55
C GLU A 35 -5.23 -5.27 -4.61
N ASN A 36 -6.37 -5.13 -5.30
CA ASN A 36 -6.62 -4.07 -6.28
C ASN A 36 -6.47 -2.65 -5.68
N THR A 37 -6.93 -2.44 -4.44
CA THR A 37 -6.76 -1.17 -3.72
C THR A 37 -5.31 -0.92 -3.36
N LEU A 38 -4.59 -1.96 -2.92
CA LEU A 38 -3.17 -1.87 -2.59
C LEU A 38 -2.31 -1.58 -3.83
N TYR A 39 -2.58 -2.23 -4.97
CA TYR A 39 -1.94 -1.91 -6.25
C TYR A 39 -2.25 -0.48 -6.69
N SER A 40 -3.49 -0.02 -6.53
CA SER A 40 -3.86 1.37 -6.83
C SER A 40 -3.07 2.37 -5.97
N TRP A 41 -2.87 2.07 -4.69
CA TRP A 41 -2.06 2.91 -3.80
C TRP A 41 -0.58 2.84 -4.16
N LYS A 42 -0.05 1.65 -4.46
CA LYS A 42 1.33 1.46 -4.91
C LYS A 42 1.62 2.31 -6.16
N ASN A 43 0.71 2.35 -7.12
CA ASN A 43 0.83 3.18 -8.32
C ASN A 43 0.69 4.68 -8.01
N ARG A 44 -0.29 5.06 -7.18
CA ARG A 44 -0.59 6.46 -6.86
C ARG A 44 0.48 7.12 -5.99
N TYR A 45 1.03 6.42 -5.02
CA TYR A 45 1.98 6.96 -4.04
C TYR A 45 3.42 6.51 -4.28
N GLY A 46 3.64 5.50 -5.12
CA GLY A 46 4.98 5.01 -5.47
C GLY A 46 5.44 5.40 -6.88
N GLY A 47 4.66 6.22 -7.59
CA GLY A 47 4.90 6.63 -8.98
C GLY A 47 5.49 8.03 -9.19
N GLU A 48 5.77 8.80 -8.13
CA GLU A 48 6.44 10.11 -8.28
C GLU A 48 7.88 10.04 -7.76
N GLN A 49 8.76 9.47 -8.59
CA GLN A 49 10.16 9.88 -8.66
C GLN A 49 10.50 10.03 -10.14
N GLU A 50 10.10 11.17 -10.72
CA GLU A 50 10.74 11.74 -11.92
C GLU A 50 11.78 12.77 -11.44
#